data_AF-A0A847XA30-F1
#
_entry.id   AF-A0A847XA30-F1
#
_cell.length_a   1.000
_cell.length_b   1.000
_cell.length_c   1.000
_cell.angle_alpha   90.00
_cell.angle_beta   90.00
_cell.angle_gamma   90.00
#
_symmetry.space_group_name_H-M   'P 1'
#
loop_
_entity.id
_entity.type
_entity.pdbx_description
1 polymer ?
#
loop_
_entity_poly.entity_id
_entity_poly.type
_entity_poly.pdbx_seq_one_letter_code
_entity_poly.pdbx_strand_id
1 'polypeptide(L)'
;MNSRQKAKEWSYPRHTEFESELRNSSSEWFINKRFQVHSKMPYCLDSLDNWRNNIILSEVADYIENFKNESEKNNKPFPLHKYAHHGLSSQAMVFNLIGPLITRNDLTPLTALLETKGIVDKFEKAEFEYEDRTVFNEDTGQPTSIDLVLFDTENRPKIFIESKLVEAEFGGCSVFTKGDCAGGNPIHNLQECFLHFIGRKYWSLIEKYGFNEKVKNEKICVLVNYYQFFREILLSIDKDGYFVLLSDERSPVFNYRNGEKVRGLIPLLTEFVPDKYRCRIVLITIQELVHSIESTGRHNDWINEFELKYGLKKQQMANKV
;
A
#
# COMPACT_ATOMS: atom_id res chain seq x y z
N MET A 1 19.82 1.41 -35.46
CA MET A 1 18.79 0.87 -34.54
C MET A 1 17.90 2.02 -34.10
N ASN A 2 16.58 1.94 -34.32
CA ASN A 2 15.67 3.01 -33.89
C ASN A 2 15.23 2.84 -32.42
N SER A 3 14.58 3.86 -31.85
CA SER A 3 14.14 3.85 -30.44
C SER A 3 13.23 2.66 -30.11
N ARG A 4 12.36 2.24 -31.03
CA ARG A 4 11.48 1.07 -30.84
C ARG A 4 12.25 -0.24 -30.78
N GLN A 5 13.30 -0.40 -31.60
CA GLN A 5 14.17 -1.57 -31.57
C GLN A 5 15.00 -1.59 -30.29
N LYS A 6 15.57 -0.45 -29.90
CA LYS A 6 16.36 -0.32 -28.66
C LYS A 6 15.52 -0.60 -27.40
N ALA A 7 14.23 -0.22 -27.39
CA ALA A 7 13.33 -0.52 -26.28
C ALA A 7 13.15 -2.03 -26.04
N LYS A 8 13.35 -2.88 -27.05
CA LYS A 8 13.28 -4.35 -26.90
C LYS A 8 14.48 -4.94 -26.17
N GLU A 9 15.58 -4.18 -26.06
CA GLU A 9 16.78 -4.56 -25.31
C GLU A 9 16.69 -4.13 -23.83
N TRP A 10 15.58 -3.50 -23.43
CA TRP A 10 15.38 -3.07 -22.05
C TRP A 10 15.23 -4.28 -21.13
N SER A 11 16.12 -4.39 -20.15
CA SER A 11 16.25 -5.58 -19.29
C SER A 11 15.38 -5.55 -18.02
N TYR A 12 14.51 -4.56 -17.87
CA TYR A 12 13.61 -4.44 -16.72
C TYR A 12 12.16 -4.63 -17.18
N PRO A 13 11.30 -5.23 -16.35
CA PRO A 13 9.90 -5.41 -16.71
C PRO A 13 9.25 -4.06 -16.94
N ARG A 14 8.33 -3.99 -17.90
CA ARG A 14 7.51 -2.80 -18.10
C ARG A 14 6.30 -2.90 -17.19
N HIS A 15 6.02 -1.84 -16.44
CA HIS A 15 4.85 -1.77 -15.55
C HIS A 15 3.55 -2.09 -16.29
N THR A 16 3.40 -1.65 -17.55
CA THR A 16 2.23 -1.95 -18.40
C THR A 16 2.03 -3.45 -18.67
N GLU A 17 3.12 -4.23 -18.73
CA GLU A 17 3.02 -5.69 -18.95
C GLU A 17 2.53 -6.37 -17.68
N PHE A 18 3.13 -6.02 -16.54
CA PHE A 18 2.69 -6.47 -15.21
C PHE A 18 1.22 -6.13 -14.94
N GLU A 19 0.81 -4.88 -15.20
CA GLU A 19 -0.59 -4.47 -15.05
C GLU A 19 -1.52 -5.27 -15.97
N SER A 20 -1.10 -5.55 -17.21
CA SER A 20 -1.90 -6.36 -18.13
C SER A 20 -2.09 -7.79 -17.63
N GLU A 21 -1.07 -8.40 -17.02
CA GLU A 21 -1.16 -9.74 -16.43
C GLU A 21 -2.18 -9.76 -15.27
N LEU A 22 -2.09 -8.79 -14.36
CA LEU A 22 -3.04 -8.64 -13.25
C LEU A 22 -4.48 -8.45 -13.75
N ARG A 23 -4.69 -7.62 -14.78
CA ARG A 23 -6.01 -7.41 -15.39
C ARG A 23 -6.57 -8.70 -15.95
N ASN A 24 -5.76 -9.51 -16.61
CA ASN A 24 -6.20 -10.79 -17.16
C ASN A 24 -6.61 -11.75 -16.04
N SER A 25 -5.75 -11.95 -15.03
CA SER A 25 -6.04 -12.85 -13.90
C SER A 25 -7.28 -12.43 -13.12
N SER A 26 -7.42 -11.13 -12.80
CA SER A 26 -8.61 -10.61 -12.13
C SER A 26 -9.89 -10.79 -12.96
N SER A 27 -9.80 -10.58 -14.29
CA SER A 27 -10.93 -10.79 -15.21
C SER A 27 -11.37 -12.25 -15.23
N GLU A 28 -10.42 -13.17 -15.39
CA GLU A 28 -10.67 -14.61 -15.39
C GLU A 28 -11.30 -15.05 -14.06
N TRP A 29 -10.78 -14.54 -12.94
CA TRP A 29 -11.30 -14.84 -11.62
C TRP A 29 -12.77 -14.41 -11.45
N PHE A 30 -13.11 -13.16 -11.77
CA PHE A 30 -14.50 -12.68 -11.68
C PHE A 30 -15.45 -13.45 -12.61
N ILE A 31 -15.04 -13.73 -13.84
CA ILE A 31 -15.84 -14.47 -14.82
C ILE A 31 -16.09 -15.91 -14.35
N ASN A 32 -15.06 -16.59 -13.83
CA ASN A 32 -15.19 -17.96 -13.33
C ASN A 32 -16.14 -18.05 -12.12
N LYS A 33 -16.17 -17.01 -11.28
CA LYS A 33 -17.14 -16.88 -10.19
C LYS A 33 -18.53 -16.47 -10.64
N ARG A 34 -18.72 -16.19 -11.94
CA ARG A 34 -19.98 -15.73 -12.55
C ARG A 34 -20.47 -14.40 -11.96
N PHE A 35 -19.55 -13.56 -11.53
CA PHE A 35 -19.90 -12.21 -11.07
C PHE A 35 -20.21 -11.30 -12.26
N GLN A 36 -21.07 -10.30 -12.00
CA GLN A 36 -21.33 -9.26 -12.98
C GLN A 36 -20.10 -8.32 -13.06
N VAL A 37 -19.63 -8.07 -14.27
CA VAL A 37 -18.42 -7.30 -14.54
C VAL A 37 -18.66 -6.18 -15.53
N HIS A 38 -17.81 -5.17 -15.49
CA HIS A 38 -17.87 -4.06 -16.42
C HIS A 38 -17.52 -4.52 -17.86
N SER A 39 -18.38 -4.18 -18.83
CA SER A 39 -18.29 -4.69 -20.22
C SER A 39 -16.96 -4.40 -20.94
N LYS A 40 -16.31 -3.27 -20.63
CA LYS A 40 -15.00 -2.90 -21.21
C LYS A 40 -13.80 -3.20 -20.33
N MET A 41 -14.04 -3.47 -19.05
CA MET A 41 -12.99 -3.65 -18.04
C MET A 41 -13.37 -4.84 -17.17
N PRO A 42 -13.25 -6.09 -17.69
CA PRO A 42 -13.76 -7.26 -16.99
C PRO A 42 -13.06 -7.55 -15.65
N TYR A 43 -11.95 -6.88 -15.37
CA TYR A 43 -11.25 -6.85 -14.08
C TYR A 43 -11.88 -5.86 -13.07
N CYS A 44 -13.00 -5.23 -13.41
CA CYS A 44 -13.84 -4.43 -12.53
C CYS A 44 -15.22 -5.09 -12.45
N LEU A 45 -15.78 -5.16 -11.25
CA LEU A 45 -17.20 -5.45 -11.10
C LEU A 45 -18.03 -4.33 -11.75
N ASP A 46 -19.27 -4.63 -12.10
CA ASP A 46 -20.18 -3.70 -12.78
C ASP A 46 -20.62 -2.49 -11.91
N SER A 47 -20.58 -2.63 -10.59
CA SER A 47 -20.91 -1.58 -9.62
C SER A 47 -19.98 -1.59 -8.41
N LEU A 48 -19.78 -0.41 -7.80
CA LEU A 48 -19.08 -0.28 -6.51
C LEU A 48 -19.81 -1.04 -5.40
N ASP A 49 -21.15 -1.10 -5.43
CA ASP A 49 -21.95 -1.81 -4.41
C ASP A 49 -21.63 -3.31 -4.36
N ASN A 50 -21.11 -3.85 -5.46
CA ASN A 50 -20.72 -5.25 -5.56
C ASN A 50 -19.32 -5.53 -4.99
N TRP A 51 -18.64 -4.56 -4.37
CA TRP A 51 -17.25 -4.71 -3.86
C TRP A 51 -17.04 -5.97 -3.00
N ARG A 52 -18.07 -6.46 -2.30
CA ARG A 52 -18.01 -7.72 -1.53
C ARG A 52 -17.62 -8.92 -2.39
N ASN A 53 -18.03 -8.95 -3.66
CA ASN A 53 -17.63 -9.99 -4.62
C ASN A 53 -16.13 -9.89 -4.99
N ASN A 54 -15.47 -8.78 -4.65
CA ASN A 54 -14.03 -8.63 -4.76
C ASN A 54 -13.29 -9.09 -3.48
N ILE A 55 -13.98 -9.70 -2.52
CA ILE A 55 -13.38 -10.30 -1.34
C ILE A 55 -13.52 -11.83 -1.44
N ILE A 56 -12.44 -12.56 -1.17
CA ILE A 56 -12.36 -14.02 -1.38
C ILE A 56 -13.22 -14.76 -0.35
N LEU A 57 -13.12 -14.36 0.93
CA LEU A 57 -13.82 -14.99 2.04
C LEU A 57 -14.94 -14.09 2.55
N SER A 58 -16.12 -14.67 2.77
CA SER A 58 -17.27 -13.93 3.30
C SER A 58 -16.99 -13.38 4.70
N GLU A 59 -16.28 -14.13 5.55
CA GLU A 59 -15.94 -13.65 6.90
C GLU A 59 -15.11 -12.36 6.89
N VAL A 60 -14.28 -12.17 5.85
CA VAL A 60 -13.47 -10.94 5.68
C VAL A 60 -14.35 -9.80 5.18
N ALA A 61 -15.24 -10.06 4.22
CA ALA A 61 -16.21 -9.06 3.76
C ALA A 61 -17.14 -8.60 4.90
N ASP A 62 -17.60 -9.53 5.73
CA ASP A 62 -18.40 -9.25 6.93
C ASP A 62 -17.63 -8.43 7.95
N TYR A 63 -16.36 -8.78 8.19
CA TYR A 63 -15.49 -8.00 9.08
C TYR A 63 -15.34 -6.55 8.60
N ILE A 64 -15.06 -6.32 7.31
CA ILE A 64 -14.91 -4.98 6.73
C ILE A 64 -16.22 -4.19 6.81
N GLU A 65 -17.35 -4.81 6.48
CA GLU A 65 -18.67 -4.16 6.56
C GLU A 65 -19.01 -3.77 8.00
N ASN A 66 -18.75 -4.66 8.97
CA ASN A 66 -18.97 -4.37 10.38
C ASN A 66 -18.07 -3.23 10.87
N PHE A 67 -16.78 -3.26 10.52
CA PHE A 67 -15.85 -2.20 10.89
C PHE A 67 -16.23 -0.84 10.27
N LYS A 68 -16.68 -0.84 9.02
CA LYS A 68 -17.26 0.35 8.37
C LYS A 68 -18.47 0.87 9.14
N ASN A 69 -19.45 0.00 9.42
CA ASN A 69 -20.67 0.37 10.14
C ASN A 69 -20.38 0.89 11.56
N GLU A 70 -19.40 0.32 12.26
CA GLU A 70 -18.95 0.78 13.57
C GLU A 70 -18.24 2.13 13.50
N SER A 71 -17.39 2.34 12.49
CA SER A 71 -16.72 3.62 12.26
C SER A 71 -17.75 4.73 12.02
N GLU A 72 -18.73 4.48 11.14
CA GLU A 72 -19.80 5.43 10.84
C GLU A 72 -20.64 5.76 12.08
N LYS A 73 -21.00 4.76 12.92
CA LYS A 73 -21.68 4.98 14.21
C LYS A 73 -20.88 5.86 15.16
N ASN A 74 -19.55 5.79 15.10
CA ASN A 74 -18.64 6.58 15.91
C ASN A 74 -18.26 7.94 15.27
N ASN A 75 -18.94 8.34 14.19
CA ASN A 75 -18.62 9.53 13.37
C ASN A 75 -17.17 9.55 12.86
N LYS A 76 -16.58 8.36 12.65
CA LYS A 76 -15.29 8.19 12.01
C LYS A 76 -15.50 7.74 10.56
N PRO A 77 -14.83 8.34 9.58
CA PRO A 77 -14.90 7.84 8.23
C PRO A 77 -14.20 6.48 8.14
N PHE A 78 -14.82 5.51 7.47
CA PHE A 78 -14.10 4.34 6.95
C PHE A 78 -13.97 4.51 5.43
N PRO A 79 -12.78 4.82 4.91
CA PRO A 79 -12.61 5.14 3.51
C PRO A 79 -12.53 3.86 2.67
N LEU A 80 -13.66 3.15 2.52
CA LEU A 80 -13.75 2.13 1.47
C LEU A 80 -13.50 2.82 0.12
N HIS A 81 -12.40 2.45 -0.54
CA HIS A 81 -11.93 3.20 -1.69
C HIS A 81 -12.94 3.07 -2.85
N LYS A 82 -13.07 4.12 -3.67
CA LYS A 82 -13.94 4.09 -4.88
C LYS A 82 -13.57 2.98 -5.87
N TYR A 83 -12.39 2.39 -5.74
CA TYR A 83 -11.93 1.26 -6.55
C TYR A 83 -11.99 -0.09 -5.80
N ALA A 84 -12.64 -0.18 -4.64
CA ALA A 84 -12.76 -1.45 -3.89
C ALA A 84 -13.38 -2.59 -4.71
N HIS A 85 -14.15 -2.26 -5.76
CA HIS A 85 -14.74 -3.20 -6.70
C HIS A 85 -13.83 -3.55 -7.91
N HIS A 86 -12.62 -3.01 -7.96
CA HIS A 86 -11.61 -3.33 -8.98
C HIS A 86 -10.72 -4.48 -8.49
N GLY A 87 -10.47 -5.49 -9.33
CA GLY A 87 -9.56 -6.60 -9.01
C GLY A 87 -8.10 -6.15 -8.79
N LEU A 88 -7.75 -4.94 -9.25
CA LEU A 88 -6.44 -4.31 -9.10
C LEU A 88 -6.34 -3.38 -7.88
N SER A 89 -7.35 -3.34 -7.01
CA SER A 89 -7.32 -2.50 -5.82
C SER A 89 -6.34 -3.03 -4.77
N SER A 90 -5.38 -2.17 -4.36
CA SER A 90 -4.45 -2.47 -3.26
C SER A 90 -5.20 -2.70 -1.94
N GLN A 91 -6.21 -1.88 -1.65
CA GLN A 91 -7.07 -2.09 -0.48
C GLN A 91 -7.78 -3.46 -0.52
N ALA A 92 -8.33 -3.86 -1.67
CA ALA A 92 -8.94 -5.18 -1.78
C ALA A 92 -7.89 -6.32 -1.69
N MET A 93 -6.68 -6.08 -2.19
CA MET A 93 -5.57 -7.03 -2.10
C MET A 93 -5.14 -7.24 -0.65
N VAL A 94 -4.93 -6.18 0.13
CA VAL A 94 -4.54 -6.32 1.53
C VAL A 94 -5.66 -6.96 2.36
N PHE A 95 -6.92 -6.65 2.06
CA PHE A 95 -8.07 -7.36 2.65
C PHE A 95 -8.05 -8.84 2.33
N ASN A 96 -7.81 -9.22 1.08
CA ASN A 96 -7.77 -10.63 0.68
C ASN A 96 -6.55 -11.38 1.21
N LEU A 97 -5.41 -10.70 1.41
CA LEU A 97 -4.16 -11.32 1.85
C LEU A 97 -4.06 -11.43 3.38
N ILE A 98 -4.44 -10.37 4.10
CA ILE A 98 -4.24 -10.26 5.55
C ILE A 98 -5.55 -10.36 6.32
N GLY A 99 -6.69 -10.02 5.69
CA GLY A 99 -8.01 -10.13 6.31
C GLY A 99 -8.29 -11.52 6.89
N PRO A 100 -8.00 -12.63 6.18
CA PRO A 100 -8.19 -13.97 6.75
C PRO A 100 -7.34 -14.23 8.00
N LEU A 101 -6.12 -13.65 8.07
CA LEU A 101 -5.25 -13.77 9.23
C LEU A 101 -5.83 -13.02 10.44
N ILE A 102 -6.44 -11.86 10.21
CA ILE A 102 -7.12 -11.08 11.25
C ILE A 102 -8.37 -11.80 11.75
N THR A 103 -9.28 -12.19 10.85
CA THR A 103 -10.56 -12.80 11.22
C THR A 103 -10.40 -14.16 11.90
N ARG A 104 -9.29 -14.85 11.63
CA ARG A 104 -8.94 -16.14 12.24
C ARG A 104 -7.97 -16.03 13.42
N ASN A 105 -7.61 -14.81 13.81
CA ASN A 105 -6.66 -14.53 14.90
C ASN A 105 -5.32 -15.29 14.75
N ASP A 106 -4.77 -15.29 13.54
CA ASP A 106 -3.53 -15.97 13.20
C ASP A 106 -2.60 -15.06 12.40
N LEU A 107 -2.07 -14.04 13.07
CA LEU A 107 -1.07 -13.13 12.48
C LEU A 107 0.32 -13.77 12.33
N THR A 108 0.51 -15.00 12.81
CA THR A 108 1.80 -15.72 12.81
C THR A 108 2.55 -15.66 11.47
N PRO A 109 1.92 -15.87 10.29
CA PRO A 109 2.65 -15.79 9.02
C PRO A 109 3.24 -14.39 8.75
N LEU A 110 2.49 -13.35 9.08
CA LEU A 110 2.94 -11.97 8.89
C LEU A 110 4.03 -11.61 9.90
N THR A 111 3.85 -11.96 11.18
CA THR A 111 4.85 -11.68 12.22
C THR A 111 6.16 -12.44 11.96
N ALA A 112 6.09 -13.70 11.55
CA ALA A 112 7.27 -14.49 11.18
C ALA A 112 8.03 -13.85 10.01
N LEU A 113 7.33 -13.32 9.00
CA LEU A 113 7.97 -12.59 7.91
C LEU A 113 8.65 -11.31 8.40
N LEU A 114 7.99 -10.52 9.26
CA LEU A 114 8.56 -9.31 9.84
C LEU A 114 9.80 -9.61 10.70
N GLU A 115 9.81 -10.72 11.43
CA GLU A 115 10.97 -11.21 12.19
C GLU A 115 12.17 -11.47 11.28
N THR A 116 11.98 -12.04 10.08
CA THR A 116 13.08 -12.20 9.10
C THR A 116 13.66 -10.87 8.62
N LYS A 117 12.90 -9.78 8.75
CA LYS A 117 13.32 -8.41 8.43
C LYS A 117 13.90 -7.66 9.63
N GLY A 118 14.05 -8.32 10.78
CA GLY A 118 14.65 -7.77 11.99
C GLY A 118 13.68 -7.09 12.95
N ILE A 119 12.37 -7.23 12.75
CA ILE A 119 11.34 -6.75 13.68
C ILE A 119 10.98 -7.89 14.63
N VAL A 120 11.42 -7.81 15.88
CA VAL A 120 11.28 -8.90 16.88
C VAL A 120 10.19 -8.65 17.93
N ASP A 121 9.43 -7.56 17.78
CA ASP A 121 8.30 -7.23 18.63
C ASP A 121 7.18 -8.27 18.49
N LYS A 122 6.38 -8.43 19.55
CA LYS A 122 5.20 -9.30 19.54
C LYS A 122 3.95 -8.48 19.23
N PHE A 123 3.08 -9.02 18.40
CA PHE A 123 1.86 -8.37 17.97
C PHE A 123 0.65 -9.21 18.32
N GLU A 124 -0.37 -8.60 18.92
CA GLU A 124 -1.61 -9.28 19.31
C GLU A 124 -2.77 -8.90 18.40
N LYS A 125 -2.67 -7.76 17.73
CA LYS A 125 -3.78 -7.15 17.02
C LYS A 125 -3.33 -6.46 15.75
N ALA A 126 -4.21 -6.47 14.77
CA ALA A 126 -4.09 -5.75 13.52
C ALA A 126 -5.41 -5.01 13.23
N GLU A 127 -5.32 -3.81 12.66
CA GLU A 127 -6.48 -3.02 12.24
C GLU A 127 -6.24 -2.44 10.83
N PHE A 128 -7.26 -2.51 9.98
CA PHE A 128 -7.25 -1.82 8.68
C PHE A 128 -7.62 -0.34 8.83
N GLU A 129 -7.19 0.47 7.87
CA GLU A 129 -7.57 1.89 7.74
C GLU A 129 -7.33 2.68 9.03
N TYR A 130 -6.15 2.53 9.61
CA TYR A 130 -5.78 3.23 10.83
C TYR A 130 -5.58 4.72 10.54
N GLU A 131 -6.38 5.57 11.19
CA GLU A 131 -6.25 7.03 11.13
C GLU A 131 -5.73 7.65 12.43
N ASP A 132 -4.82 8.62 12.32
CA ASP A 132 -4.45 9.52 13.41
C ASP A 132 -4.35 10.98 12.92
N ARG A 133 -5.40 11.75 13.23
CA ARG A 133 -5.52 13.16 12.85
C ARG A 133 -4.63 14.10 13.67
N THR A 134 -4.18 13.66 14.83
CA THR A 134 -3.54 14.53 15.82
C THR A 134 -2.09 14.85 15.44
N VAL A 135 -1.39 13.87 14.86
CA VAL A 135 0.02 13.97 14.48
C VAL A 135 0.23 15.09 13.46
N PHE A 136 -0.58 15.12 12.40
CA PHE A 136 -0.46 16.09 11.32
C PHE A 136 -1.36 17.32 11.46
N ASN A 137 -2.20 17.37 12.50
CA ASN A 137 -3.27 18.35 12.64
C ASN A 137 -4.25 18.29 11.46
N GLU A 138 -4.83 17.13 11.18
CA GLU A 138 -5.78 16.85 10.07
C GLU A 138 -7.24 16.91 10.51
N ASP A 139 -7.66 18.09 10.98
CA ASP A 139 -9.00 18.38 11.48
C ASP A 139 -10.12 18.39 10.42
N THR A 140 -9.75 18.37 9.14
CA THR A 140 -10.65 18.53 7.99
C THR A 140 -10.17 17.69 6.80
N GLY A 141 -11.11 17.18 6.01
CA GLY A 141 -10.81 16.32 4.86
C GLY A 141 -10.46 14.87 5.23
N GLN A 142 -9.98 14.12 4.23
CA GLN A 142 -9.50 12.75 4.42
C GLN A 142 -8.13 12.78 5.12
N PRO A 143 -8.00 12.16 6.30
CA PRO A 143 -6.76 12.19 7.06
C PRO A 143 -5.76 11.19 6.48
N THR A 144 -4.61 11.09 7.13
CA THR A 144 -3.67 10.01 6.90
C THR A 144 -4.33 8.71 7.35
N SER A 145 -4.58 7.82 6.40
CA SER A 145 -5.07 6.46 6.63
C SER A 145 -3.95 5.51 6.22
N ILE A 146 -3.55 4.62 7.13
CA ILE A 146 -2.59 3.56 6.85
C ILE A 146 -3.40 2.30 6.57
N ASP A 147 -3.10 1.63 5.46
CA ASP A 147 -3.86 0.45 5.02
C ASP A 147 -4.00 -0.59 6.14
N LEU A 148 -2.90 -0.87 6.87
CA LEU A 148 -2.89 -1.84 7.96
C LEU A 148 -1.89 -1.44 9.06
N VAL A 149 -2.31 -1.53 10.33
CA VAL A 149 -1.45 -1.32 11.49
C VAL A 149 -1.45 -2.53 12.41
N LEU A 150 -0.26 -2.97 12.86
CA LEU A 150 -0.13 -3.96 13.93
C LEU A 150 0.19 -3.27 15.26
N PHE A 151 -0.43 -3.78 16.32
CA PHE A 151 -0.28 -3.28 17.68
C PHE A 151 0.50 -4.27 18.53
N ASP A 152 1.38 -3.73 19.37
CA ASP A 152 2.09 -4.53 20.37
C ASP A 152 1.16 -5.00 21.50
N THR A 153 1.71 -5.78 22.43
CA THR A 153 1.00 -6.28 23.63
C THR A 153 0.55 -5.18 24.59
N GLU A 154 1.02 -3.94 24.41
CA GLU A 154 0.59 -2.75 25.16
C GLU A 154 -0.45 -1.92 24.36
N ASN A 155 -0.97 -2.46 23.27
CA ASN A 155 -1.91 -1.81 22.36
C ASN A 155 -1.37 -0.49 21.76
N ARG A 156 -0.05 -0.41 21.55
CA ARG A 156 0.59 0.70 20.82
C ARG A 156 0.80 0.33 19.35
N PRO A 157 0.50 1.22 18.41
CA PRO A 157 0.74 0.95 17.00
C PRO A 157 2.25 0.91 16.73
N LYS A 158 2.73 -0.17 16.12
CA LYS A 158 4.17 -0.41 15.92
C LYS A 158 4.55 -0.63 14.47
N ILE A 159 3.71 -1.29 13.68
CA ILE A 159 3.99 -1.57 12.26
C ILE A 159 2.92 -0.87 11.43
N PHE A 160 3.34 -0.01 10.52
CA PHE A 160 2.48 0.77 9.64
C PHE A 160 2.70 0.27 8.21
N ILE A 161 1.80 -0.59 7.74
CA ILE A 161 1.90 -1.22 6.43
C ILE A 161 1.09 -0.39 5.43
N GLU A 162 1.77 0.11 4.40
CA GLU A 162 1.16 0.64 3.18
C GLU A 162 1.24 -0.43 2.08
N SER A 163 0.14 -0.68 1.38
CA SER A 163 0.05 -1.68 0.33
C SER A 163 0.00 -1.05 -1.06
N LYS A 164 0.83 -1.55 -1.98
CA LYS A 164 0.88 -1.12 -3.38
C LYS A 164 0.86 -2.32 -4.32
N LEU A 165 -0.24 -2.47 -5.06
CA LEU A 165 -0.40 -3.55 -6.03
C LEU A 165 0.03 -3.11 -7.43
N VAL A 166 -0.64 -2.09 -8.00
CA VAL A 166 -0.45 -1.68 -9.41
C VAL A 166 -0.11 -0.21 -9.57
N GLU A 167 -0.03 0.54 -8.49
CA GLU A 167 0.28 1.96 -8.51
C GLU A 167 1.65 2.22 -9.14
N ALA A 168 1.74 3.31 -9.90
CA ALA A 168 2.98 3.76 -10.52
C ALA A 168 3.78 4.74 -9.63
N GLU A 169 3.20 5.17 -8.51
CA GLU A 169 3.74 6.22 -7.64
C GLU A 169 3.21 6.13 -6.21
N PHE A 170 3.82 6.91 -5.32
CA PHE A 170 3.18 7.35 -4.09
C PHE A 170 2.28 8.55 -4.39
N GLY A 171 1.18 8.70 -3.66
CA GLY A 171 0.29 9.85 -3.84
C GLY A 171 1.01 11.19 -3.62
N GLY A 172 0.79 12.13 -4.54
CA GLY A 172 1.34 13.49 -4.50
C GLY A 172 0.50 14.50 -3.70
N CYS A 173 1.02 15.73 -3.59
CA CYS A 173 0.34 16.81 -2.89
C CYS A 173 -0.83 17.35 -3.70
N SER A 174 -2.05 17.19 -3.18
CA SER A 174 -3.28 17.60 -3.87
C SER A 174 -3.39 19.11 -4.11
N VAL A 175 -2.75 19.94 -3.28
CA VAL A 175 -2.71 21.40 -3.48
C VAL A 175 -1.95 21.74 -4.75
N PHE A 176 -0.83 21.05 -5.02
CA PHE A 176 -0.09 21.22 -6.26
C PHE A 176 -0.87 20.70 -7.47
N THR A 177 -1.46 19.50 -7.38
CA THR A 177 -2.26 18.91 -8.47
C THR A 177 -3.45 19.80 -8.87
N LYS A 178 -4.01 20.56 -7.94
CA LYS A 178 -5.09 21.52 -8.21
C LYS A 178 -4.63 22.85 -8.80
N GLY A 179 -3.32 23.13 -8.80
CA GLY A 179 -2.75 24.39 -9.28
C GLY A 179 -2.65 25.49 -8.22
N ASP A 180 -2.93 25.18 -6.95
CA ASP A 180 -2.93 26.15 -5.84
C ASP A 180 -1.54 26.30 -5.17
N CYS A 181 -0.51 25.65 -5.71
CA CYS A 181 0.86 25.69 -5.22
C CYS A 181 1.84 25.73 -6.39
N ALA A 182 2.90 26.53 -6.29
CA ALA A 182 3.95 26.63 -7.31
C ALA A 182 4.90 25.42 -7.35
N GLY A 183 4.81 24.49 -6.39
CA GLY A 183 5.62 23.26 -6.33
C GLY A 183 7.08 23.45 -5.91
N GLY A 184 7.52 24.69 -5.69
CA GLY A 184 8.85 25.00 -5.15
C GLY A 184 9.03 24.51 -3.72
N ASN A 185 10.26 24.13 -3.36
CA ASN A 185 10.59 23.68 -2.01
C ASN A 185 10.49 24.84 -1.00
N PRO A 186 9.55 24.79 -0.02
CA PRO A 186 9.29 25.90 0.89
C PRO A 186 10.25 25.94 2.07
N ILE A 187 11.32 25.13 2.12
CA ILE A 187 12.19 24.96 3.30
C ILE A 187 12.81 26.26 3.85
N HIS A 188 12.98 27.29 3.02
CA HIS A 188 13.49 28.59 3.45
C HIS A 188 12.39 29.58 3.86
N ASN A 189 11.13 29.30 3.51
CA ASN A 189 9.96 30.07 3.88
C ASN A 189 8.71 29.19 3.90
N LEU A 190 8.46 28.50 5.02
CA LEU A 190 7.36 27.53 5.12
C LEU A 190 5.97 28.16 4.89
N GLN A 191 5.82 29.47 5.05
CA GLN A 191 4.56 30.19 4.80
C GLN A 191 4.14 30.18 3.32
N GLU A 192 5.06 29.87 2.40
CA GLU A 192 4.73 29.66 0.98
C GLU A 192 4.03 28.32 0.72
N CYS A 193 4.03 27.41 1.70
CA CYS A 193 3.29 26.17 1.62
C CYS A 193 1.90 26.34 2.24
N PHE A 194 0.85 26.31 1.41
CA PHE A 194 -0.54 26.41 1.88
C PHE A 194 -0.87 25.41 3.00
N LEU A 195 -0.40 24.16 2.91
CA LEU A 195 -0.63 23.16 3.95
C LEU A 195 -0.04 23.58 5.30
N HIS A 196 1.15 24.18 5.31
CA HIS A 196 1.74 24.70 6.52
C HIS A 196 1.01 25.95 7.02
N PHE A 197 0.63 26.85 6.11
CA PHE A 197 -0.13 28.06 6.41
C PHE A 197 -1.45 27.77 7.14
N ILE A 198 -2.19 26.72 6.72
CA ILE A 198 -3.41 26.29 7.41
C ILE A 198 -3.15 25.47 8.69
N GLY A 199 -1.88 25.33 9.11
CA GLY A 199 -1.50 24.68 10.36
C GLY A 199 -1.25 23.16 10.27
N ARG A 200 -1.13 22.56 9.08
CA ARG A 200 -0.69 21.15 8.98
C ARG A 200 0.78 21.02 9.38
N LYS A 201 1.11 19.92 10.06
CA LYS A 201 2.42 19.72 10.71
C LYS A 201 3.46 18.96 9.88
N TYR A 202 3.21 18.68 8.60
CA TYR A 202 4.15 17.89 7.76
C TYR A 202 5.58 18.45 7.79
N TRP A 203 5.74 19.75 7.50
CA TRP A 203 7.04 20.41 7.52
C TRP A 203 7.66 20.52 8.91
N SER A 204 6.85 20.73 9.94
CA SER A 204 7.32 20.71 11.32
C SER A 204 7.86 19.33 11.73
N LEU A 205 7.26 18.25 11.24
CA LEU A 205 7.75 16.89 11.49
C LEU A 205 8.97 16.55 10.63
N ILE A 206 9.04 17.05 9.38
CA ILE A 206 10.26 16.98 8.53
C ILE A 206 11.45 17.60 9.28
N GLU A 207 11.26 18.76 9.90
CA GLU A 207 12.28 19.42 10.72
C GLU A 207 12.58 18.64 12.01
N LYS A 208 11.55 18.29 12.80
CA LYS A 208 11.68 17.52 14.05
C LYS A 208 12.52 16.25 13.87
N TYR A 209 12.34 15.55 12.75
CA TYR A 209 13.02 14.30 12.47
C TYR A 209 14.29 14.45 11.63
N GLY A 210 14.69 15.67 11.25
CA GLY A 210 15.96 15.95 10.57
C GLY A 210 15.96 15.63 9.07
N PHE A 211 14.78 15.47 8.45
CA PHE A 211 14.65 15.29 7.00
C PHE A 211 14.98 16.58 6.24
N ASN A 212 14.80 17.74 6.89
CA ASN A 212 15.13 19.06 6.35
C ASN A 212 16.56 19.11 5.76
N GLU A 213 17.55 18.50 6.44
CA GLU A 213 18.93 18.48 5.97
C GLU A 213 19.12 17.71 4.65
N LYS A 214 18.30 16.67 4.43
CA LYS A 214 18.33 15.86 3.21
C LYS A 214 17.60 16.53 2.05
N VAL A 215 16.60 17.37 2.33
CA VAL A 215 15.75 17.99 1.29
C VAL A 215 16.08 19.46 1.01
N LYS A 216 16.97 20.11 1.77
CA LYS A 216 17.24 21.56 1.64
C LYS A 216 17.75 22.02 0.28
N ASN A 217 18.42 21.14 -0.46
CA ASN A 217 18.96 21.46 -1.78
C ASN A 217 18.00 21.10 -2.92
N GLU A 218 16.86 20.49 -2.61
CA GLU A 218 15.86 20.15 -3.62
C GLU A 218 15.15 21.42 -4.10
N LYS A 219 15.07 21.58 -5.42
CA LYS A 219 14.36 22.73 -6.02
C LYS A 219 12.85 22.54 -5.97
N ILE A 220 12.40 21.31 -6.13
CA ILE A 220 10.99 20.93 -6.10
C ILE A 220 10.67 20.44 -4.69
N CYS A 221 9.52 20.85 -4.17
CA CYS A 221 8.99 20.34 -2.91
C CYS A 221 8.81 18.82 -2.99
N VAL A 222 9.47 18.07 -2.10
CA VAL A 222 9.41 16.61 -2.08
C VAL A 222 7.99 16.06 -1.89
N LEU A 223 7.12 16.83 -1.24
CA LEU A 223 5.71 16.48 -1.06
C LEU A 223 4.92 16.56 -2.38
N VAL A 224 5.41 17.24 -3.42
CA VAL A 224 4.71 17.29 -4.71
C VAL A 224 4.45 15.90 -5.26
N ASN A 225 5.50 15.06 -5.31
CA ASN A 225 5.42 13.72 -5.88
C ASN A 225 5.29 12.61 -4.83
N TYR A 226 5.67 12.88 -3.58
CA TYR A 226 5.84 11.83 -2.56
C TYR A 226 5.14 12.15 -1.24
N TYR A 227 4.10 12.98 -1.28
CA TYR A 227 3.32 13.38 -0.11
C TYR A 227 2.91 12.19 0.77
N GLN A 228 2.40 11.14 0.15
CA GLN A 228 1.98 9.92 0.83
C GLN A 228 3.14 9.25 1.58
N PHE A 229 4.25 8.95 0.89
CA PHE A 229 5.43 8.35 1.51
C PHE A 229 5.91 9.14 2.73
N PHE A 230 6.08 10.46 2.60
CA PHE A 230 6.53 11.31 3.71
C PHE A 230 5.53 11.31 4.86
N ARG A 231 4.22 11.30 4.60
CA ARG A 231 3.21 11.21 5.67
C ARG A 231 3.30 9.91 6.43
N GLU A 232 3.40 8.79 5.73
CA GLU A 232 3.37 7.47 6.35
C GLU A 232 4.63 7.21 7.17
N ILE A 233 5.80 7.57 6.64
CA ILE A 233 7.06 7.43 7.39
C ILE A 233 7.12 8.36 8.59
N LEU A 234 6.70 9.63 8.45
CA LEU A 234 6.70 10.58 9.57
C LEU A 234 5.72 10.14 10.66
N LEU A 235 4.55 9.61 10.29
CA LEU A 235 3.59 9.05 11.23
C LEU A 235 4.19 7.86 11.98
N SER A 236 4.79 6.91 11.26
CA SER A 236 5.38 5.73 11.87
C SER A 236 6.49 6.09 12.86
N ILE A 237 7.38 7.03 12.50
CA ILE A 237 8.47 7.48 13.37
C ILE A 237 7.92 8.25 14.59
N ASP A 238 6.89 9.08 14.41
CA ASP A 238 6.27 9.82 15.52
C ASP A 238 5.61 8.90 16.55
N LYS A 239 5.21 7.71 16.13
CA LYS A 239 4.68 6.64 16.97
C LYS A 239 5.74 5.65 17.46
N ASP A 240 7.03 5.89 17.22
CA ASP A 240 8.12 4.95 17.50
C ASP A 240 7.86 3.55 16.91
N GLY A 241 7.42 3.53 15.65
CA GLY A 241 7.13 2.35 14.86
C GLY A 241 7.99 2.22 13.59
N TYR A 242 7.57 1.31 12.73
CA TYR A 242 8.19 1.00 11.44
C TYR A 242 7.20 1.30 10.31
N PHE A 243 7.71 1.94 9.26
CA PHE A 243 7.02 2.01 7.97
C PHE A 243 7.34 0.75 7.18
N VAL A 244 6.30 0.03 6.75
CA VAL A 244 6.43 -1.18 5.97
C VAL A 244 5.75 -0.97 4.63
N LEU A 245 6.47 -1.16 3.54
CA LEU A 245 5.86 -1.24 2.22
C LEU A 245 5.59 -2.70 1.89
N LEU A 246 4.32 -3.05 1.67
CA LEU A 246 3.89 -4.30 1.05
C LEU A 246 3.67 -4.05 -0.44
N SER A 247 4.49 -4.65 -1.30
CA SER A 247 4.37 -4.46 -2.75
C SER A 247 4.49 -5.75 -3.54
N ASP A 248 3.94 -5.78 -4.76
CA ASP A 248 4.16 -6.89 -5.67
C ASP A 248 5.58 -6.83 -6.28
N GLU A 249 6.40 -7.87 -6.05
CA GLU A 249 7.80 -7.87 -6.50
C GLU A 249 7.97 -7.97 -8.02
N ARG A 250 6.91 -8.34 -8.74
CA ARG A 250 6.87 -8.35 -10.21
C ARG A 250 6.82 -6.93 -10.77
N SER A 251 6.37 -5.96 -9.97
CA SER A 251 6.30 -4.54 -10.36
C SER A 251 7.69 -3.89 -10.33
N PRO A 252 8.10 -3.16 -11.39
CA PRO A 252 9.38 -2.43 -11.40
C PRO A 252 9.38 -1.16 -10.53
N VAL A 253 8.22 -0.75 -10.00
CA VAL A 253 7.99 0.63 -9.54
C VAL A 253 8.67 0.92 -8.21
N PHE A 254 8.47 0.10 -7.19
CA PHE A 254 8.84 0.46 -5.82
C PHE A 254 10.21 -0.09 -5.41
N ASN A 255 10.46 -1.38 -5.64
CA ASN A 255 11.71 -2.02 -5.25
C ASN A 255 11.99 -3.28 -6.09
N TYR A 256 12.50 -3.09 -7.30
CA TYR A 256 12.81 -4.18 -8.21
C TYR A 256 14.30 -4.49 -8.24
N ARG A 257 14.63 -5.77 -8.12
CA ARG A 257 16.00 -6.29 -8.11
C ARG A 257 16.30 -7.04 -9.40
N ASN A 258 17.36 -6.64 -10.09
CA ASN A 258 17.91 -7.35 -11.24
C ASN A 258 19.39 -7.66 -10.97
N GLY A 259 19.66 -8.87 -10.49
CA GLY A 259 20.98 -9.24 -9.95
C GLY A 259 21.34 -8.37 -8.74
N GLU A 260 22.50 -7.73 -8.80
CA GLU A 260 22.97 -6.81 -7.74
C GLU A 260 22.30 -5.43 -7.79
N LYS A 261 21.69 -5.06 -8.92
CA LYS A 261 21.11 -3.72 -9.10
C LYS A 261 19.72 -3.67 -8.51
N VAL A 262 19.50 -2.70 -7.64
CA VAL A 262 18.17 -2.35 -7.10
C VAL A 262 17.71 -1.06 -7.77
N ARG A 263 16.46 -1.05 -8.24
CA ARG A 263 15.79 0.11 -8.83
C ARG A 263 14.40 0.26 -8.23
N GLY A 264 13.81 1.44 -8.43
CA GLY A 264 12.46 1.76 -7.98
C GLY A 264 12.46 3.02 -7.11
N LEU A 265 11.27 3.39 -6.64
CA LEU A 265 11.06 4.57 -5.83
C LEU A 265 11.70 4.46 -4.44
N ILE A 266 11.70 3.29 -3.80
CA ILE A 266 12.22 3.18 -2.44
C ILE A 266 13.72 3.47 -2.34
N PRO A 267 14.61 2.91 -3.18
CA PRO A 267 16.02 3.30 -3.19
C PRO A 267 16.22 4.82 -3.26
N LEU A 268 15.48 5.50 -4.13
CA LEU A 268 15.52 6.96 -4.26
C LEU A 268 15.00 7.65 -2.97
N LEU A 269 13.83 7.25 -2.50
CA LEU A 269 13.16 7.90 -1.37
C LEU A 269 13.94 7.75 -0.05
N THR A 270 14.66 6.64 0.11
CA THR A 270 15.52 6.41 1.28
C THR A 270 16.73 7.36 1.35
N GLU A 271 17.10 8.01 0.23
CA GLU A 271 18.14 9.04 0.23
C GLU A 271 17.70 10.28 1.04
N PHE A 272 16.39 10.59 1.03
CA PHE A 272 15.81 11.68 1.81
C PHE A 272 15.63 11.34 3.30
N VAL A 273 15.81 10.07 3.68
CA VAL A 273 15.59 9.61 5.06
C VAL A 273 16.89 9.77 5.87
N PRO A 274 16.85 10.42 7.04
CA PRO A 274 17.98 10.51 7.96
C PRO A 274 18.48 9.12 8.35
N ASP A 275 19.81 8.95 8.44
CA ASP A 275 20.44 7.64 8.56
C ASP A 275 19.94 6.85 9.78
N LYS A 276 19.66 7.53 10.90
CA LYS A 276 19.09 6.94 12.13
C LYS A 276 17.70 6.31 11.96
N TYR A 277 16.96 6.67 10.92
CA TYR A 277 15.60 6.16 10.65
C TYR A 277 15.54 5.22 9.45
N ARG A 278 16.64 5.00 8.72
CA ARG A 278 16.63 4.11 7.55
C ARG A 278 16.26 2.67 7.91
N CYS A 279 16.67 2.19 9.08
CA CYS A 279 16.27 0.87 9.59
C CYS A 279 14.79 0.78 10.00
N ARG A 280 14.06 1.89 10.04
CA ARG A 280 12.61 1.93 10.30
C ARG A 280 11.77 1.79 9.03
N ILE A 281 12.40 1.67 7.85
CA ILE A 281 11.73 1.31 6.60
C ILE A 281 11.99 -0.16 6.33
N VAL A 282 10.92 -0.94 6.22
CA VAL A 282 10.98 -2.36 5.89
C VAL A 282 10.19 -2.62 4.62
N LEU A 283 10.72 -3.51 3.77
CA LEU A 283 10.07 -3.90 2.52
C LEU A 283 9.74 -5.39 2.61
N ILE A 284 8.47 -5.69 2.39
CA ILE A 284 7.96 -7.05 2.24
C ILE A 284 7.23 -7.18 0.90
N THR A 285 7.24 -8.36 0.32
CA THR A 285 6.53 -8.61 -0.94
C THR A 285 5.26 -9.43 -0.71
N ILE A 286 4.30 -9.28 -1.63
CA ILE A 286 3.09 -10.13 -1.65
C ILE A 286 3.53 -11.61 -1.71
N GLN A 287 4.55 -11.92 -2.52
CA GLN A 287 5.08 -13.26 -2.70
C GLN A 287 5.73 -13.80 -1.42
N GLU A 288 6.52 -12.99 -0.71
CA GLU A 288 7.09 -13.37 0.58
C GLU A 288 5.99 -13.71 1.61
N LEU A 289 4.92 -12.91 1.65
CA LEU A 289 3.82 -13.15 2.59
C LEU A 289 2.98 -14.36 2.20
N VAL A 290 2.68 -14.55 0.90
CA VAL A 290 2.02 -15.76 0.39
C VAL A 290 2.83 -17.00 0.76
N HIS A 291 4.14 -16.99 0.51
CA HIS A 291 5.03 -18.09 0.88
C HIS A 291 5.01 -18.37 2.39
N SER A 292 5.07 -17.32 3.21
CA SER A 292 4.97 -17.44 4.66
C SER A 292 3.65 -18.08 5.10
N ILE A 293 2.52 -17.67 4.49
CA ILE A 293 1.19 -18.24 4.77
C ILE A 293 1.12 -19.72 4.36
N GLU A 294 1.54 -20.06 3.13
CA GLU A 294 1.58 -21.43 2.62
C GLU A 294 2.44 -22.34 3.51
N SER A 295 3.60 -21.84 3.98
CA SER A 295 4.53 -22.62 4.82
C SER A 295 3.91 -23.12 6.12
N THR A 296 2.84 -22.47 6.60
CA THR A 296 2.13 -22.90 7.80
C THR A 296 1.21 -24.09 7.57
N GLY A 297 0.78 -24.34 6.33
CA GLY A 297 -0.21 -25.36 5.97
C GLY A 297 -1.62 -25.14 6.54
N ARG A 298 -1.89 -24.01 7.22
CA ARG A 298 -3.16 -23.74 7.93
C ARG A 298 -4.21 -22.97 7.10
N HIS A 299 -3.80 -22.40 5.97
CA HIS A 299 -4.61 -21.45 5.17
C HIS A 299 -4.86 -21.91 3.74
N ASN A 300 -4.74 -23.22 3.49
CA ASN A 300 -4.86 -23.83 2.16
C ASN A 300 -6.24 -23.67 1.51
N ASP A 301 -7.26 -23.37 2.31
CA ASP A 301 -8.65 -23.19 1.88
C ASP A 301 -8.87 -21.92 1.06
N TRP A 302 -8.02 -20.89 1.23
CA TRP A 302 -8.18 -19.60 0.53
C TRP A 302 -6.90 -19.08 -0.14
N ILE A 303 -5.70 -19.46 0.33
CA ILE A 303 -4.46 -18.88 -0.22
C ILE A 303 -4.26 -19.21 -1.71
N ASN A 304 -4.64 -20.41 -2.14
CA ASN A 304 -4.62 -20.78 -3.56
C ASN A 304 -5.57 -19.90 -4.40
N GLU A 305 -6.72 -19.51 -3.83
CA GLU A 305 -7.67 -18.63 -4.50
C GLU A 305 -7.11 -17.21 -4.64
N PHE A 306 -6.39 -16.74 -3.62
CA PHE A 306 -5.65 -15.47 -3.66
C PHE A 306 -4.63 -15.48 -4.80
N GLU A 307 -3.82 -16.53 -4.89
CA GLU A 307 -2.81 -16.64 -5.94
C GLU A 307 -3.39 -16.69 -7.35
N LEU A 308 -4.53 -17.35 -7.55
CA LEU A 308 -5.22 -17.36 -8.84
C LEU A 308 -5.74 -15.95 -9.20
N LYS A 309 -6.40 -15.29 -8.24
CA LYS A 309 -6.98 -13.96 -8.44
C LYS A 309 -5.93 -12.89 -8.81
N TYR A 310 -4.80 -12.90 -8.12
CA TYR A 310 -3.71 -11.94 -8.32
C TYR A 310 -2.62 -12.46 -9.27
N GLY A 311 -2.89 -13.55 -10.00
CA GLY A 311 -2.02 -14.06 -11.06
C GLY A 311 -0.65 -14.55 -10.60
N LEU A 312 -0.51 -14.97 -9.34
CA LEU A 312 0.70 -15.57 -8.78
C LEU A 312 0.83 -17.05 -9.20
N LYS A 313 -0.31 -17.72 -9.39
CA LYS A 313 -0.40 -19.04 -10.04
C LYS A 313 -1.23 -18.92 -11.30
N LYS A 314 -0.79 -19.58 -12.38
CA LYS A 314 -1.62 -19.71 -13.59
C LYS A 314 -2.71 -20.74 -13.33
N GLN A 315 -3.94 -20.42 -13.74
CA GLN A 315 -4.98 -21.43 -13.83
C GLN A 315 -4.50 -22.54 -14.77
N GLN A 316 -4.49 -23.79 -14.30
CA GLN A 316 -4.40 -24.91 -15.23
C GLN A 316 -5.67 -24.84 -16.08
N MET A 317 -5.52 -24.47 -17.35
CA MET A 317 -6.61 -24.60 -18.30
C MET A 317 -7.02 -26.07 -18.29
N ALA A 318 -8.17 -26.37 -17.68
CA ALA A 318 -8.83 -27.64 -17.93
C ALA A 318 -9.03 -27.70 -19.44
N ASN A 319 -8.26 -28.58 -20.10
CA ASN A 319 -8.45 -28.90 -21.50
C ASN A 319 -9.92 -29.22 -21.70
N LYS A 320 -10.67 -28.27 -22.26
CA LYS A 320 -12.02 -28.54 -22.75
C LYS A 320 -11.82 -29.41 -23.99
N VAL A 321 -11.99 -30.71 -23.78
CA VAL A 321 -12.18 -31.72 -24.83
C VAL A 321 -13.50 -31.42 -25.53
#